data_AF-A0A6P0RGJ6-F1
#
_entry.id   AF-A0A6P0RGJ6-F1
#
_cell.length_a   1.000
_cell.length_b   1.000
_cell.length_c   1.000
_cell.angle_alpha   90.00
_cell.angle_beta   90.00
_cell.angle_gamma   90.00
#
_symmetry.space_group_name_H-M   'P 1'
#
loop_
_entity.id
_entity.type
_entity.pdbx_description
1 polymer ?
#
loop_
_entity_poly.entity_id
_entity_poly.type
_entity_poly.pdbx_seq_one_letter_code
_entity_poly.pdbx_strand_id
1 'polypeptide(L)'
;MNKILALWAIPRSTSTAFETMMRERGDFLVLDEPFGLYFYYSEERRCDRYKEAESNPAYNFQPLFQDLINKAQNQSVFIKDMGRFIYDRADEAFLSHFNHSFLIRDPAKALPSLFAGWPDFSLSETAYAELYQLFEATKAFLGKVPPLIDSDDLVQKPEATVKAYCDAVGIPFMPQALKWQPKVRSEILQWEGCWHTYLQSSQGFKEKEKKNYVRIEDNDHLKQAYEYCLPYYQKLYEHRLRIN
;
A
#
# COMPACT_ATOMS: atom_id res chain seq x y z
N MET A 1 14.32 -19.42 5.70
CA MET A 1 13.31 -19.01 4.70
C MET A 1 13.43 -17.51 4.51
N ASN A 2 13.47 -17.01 3.28
CA ASN A 2 13.54 -15.55 3.07
C ASN A 2 12.21 -14.93 3.50
N LYS A 3 12.26 -13.88 4.31
CA LYS A 3 11.07 -13.12 4.66
C LYS A 3 10.62 -12.29 3.44
N ILE A 4 9.32 -12.19 3.24
CA ILE A 4 8.72 -11.37 2.19
C ILE A 4 8.83 -9.90 2.62
N LEU A 5 9.33 -9.02 1.74
CA LEU A 5 9.33 -7.58 2.01
C LEU A 5 7.95 -7.02 1.67
N ALA A 6 7.22 -6.57 2.68
CA ALA A 6 5.86 -6.08 2.50
C ALA A 6 5.77 -4.57 2.68
N LEU A 7 5.07 -3.91 1.75
CA LEU A 7 4.63 -2.53 1.87
C LEU A 7 3.12 -2.51 2.13
N TRP A 8 2.74 -2.18 3.36
CA TRP A 8 1.36 -1.99 3.77
C TRP A 8 0.97 -0.52 3.60
N ALA A 9 -0.05 -0.26 2.79
CA ALA A 9 -0.43 1.10 2.42
C ALA A 9 -1.90 1.39 2.71
N ILE A 10 -2.26 2.66 2.66
CA ILE A 10 -3.65 3.09 2.39
C ILE A 10 -3.85 3.31 0.88
N PRO A 11 -5.10 3.31 0.39
CA PRO A 11 -5.40 3.79 -0.95
C PRO A 11 -4.90 5.22 -1.17
N ARG A 12 -4.50 5.50 -2.42
CA ARG A 12 -4.13 6.86 -2.88
C ARG A 12 -2.89 7.45 -2.20
N SER A 13 -2.02 6.61 -1.63
CA SER A 13 -0.77 6.97 -0.93
C SER A 13 0.51 6.98 -1.76
N THR A 14 0.42 6.92 -3.09
CA THR A 14 1.57 6.69 -4.02
C THR A 14 2.20 5.29 -3.96
N SER A 15 1.54 4.33 -3.30
CA SER A 15 1.99 2.93 -3.21
C SER A 15 2.26 2.24 -4.54
N THR A 16 1.45 2.47 -5.58
CA THR A 16 1.72 1.88 -6.91
C THR A 16 2.95 2.48 -7.59
N ALA A 17 3.29 3.75 -7.33
CA ALA A 17 4.55 4.34 -7.80
C ALA A 17 5.75 3.74 -7.07
N PHE A 18 5.60 3.49 -5.77
CA PHE A 18 6.61 2.76 -4.99
C PHE A 18 6.81 1.33 -5.50
N GLU A 19 5.73 0.61 -5.77
CA GLU A 19 5.78 -0.72 -6.38
C GLU A 19 6.47 -0.69 -7.75
N THR A 20 6.19 0.31 -8.58
CA THR A 20 6.87 0.50 -9.87
C THR A 20 8.37 0.66 -9.66
N MET A 21 8.80 1.49 -8.71
CA MET A 21 10.22 1.61 -8.34
C MET A 21 10.80 0.26 -7.91
N MET A 22 10.09 -0.52 -7.09
CA MET A 22 10.54 -1.86 -6.68
C MET A 22 10.68 -2.81 -7.88
N ARG A 23 9.81 -2.71 -8.90
CA ARG A 23 9.92 -3.47 -10.14
C ARG A 23 11.15 -3.07 -10.97
N GLU A 24 11.44 -1.78 -11.07
CA GLU A 24 12.61 -1.28 -11.84
C GLU A 24 13.95 -1.70 -11.25
N ARG A 25 14.00 -2.09 -9.98
CA ARG A 25 15.22 -2.63 -9.37
C ARG A 25 15.64 -3.97 -10.00
N GLY A 26 14.69 -4.79 -10.42
CA GLY A 26 14.92 -6.10 -11.03
C GLY A 26 15.44 -7.19 -10.08
N ASP A 27 15.54 -6.92 -8.77
CA ASP A 27 16.06 -7.85 -7.76
C ASP A 27 14.98 -8.50 -6.87
N PHE A 28 13.70 -8.23 -7.13
CA PHE A 28 12.55 -8.83 -6.45
C PHE A 28 11.52 -9.36 -7.45
N LEU A 29 10.88 -10.47 -7.09
CA LEU A 29 9.55 -10.77 -7.59
C LEU A 29 8.55 -9.83 -6.92
N VAL A 30 7.95 -8.93 -7.71
CA VAL A 30 6.98 -7.95 -7.20
C VAL A 30 5.55 -8.40 -7.49
N LEU A 31 4.75 -8.53 -6.44
CA LEU A 31 3.35 -8.91 -6.51
C LEU A 31 2.46 -7.72 -6.11
N ASP A 32 1.47 -7.45 -6.94
CA ASP A 32 0.47 -6.40 -6.71
C ASP A 32 -0.69 -6.98 -5.89
N GLU A 33 -0.88 -6.44 -4.69
CA GLU A 33 -2.04 -6.65 -3.81
C GLU A 33 -2.54 -8.11 -3.72
N PRO A 34 -1.68 -9.12 -3.46
CA PRO A 34 -2.14 -10.49 -3.33
C PRO A 34 -3.23 -10.65 -2.26
N PHE A 35 -3.15 -9.95 -1.12
CA PHE A 35 -4.22 -10.03 -0.12
C PHE A 35 -5.50 -9.30 -0.54
N GLY A 36 -5.45 -8.42 -1.53
CA GLY A 36 -6.64 -7.90 -2.19
C GLY A 36 -7.45 -9.02 -2.86
N LEU A 37 -6.81 -10.04 -3.42
CA LEU A 37 -7.49 -11.19 -4.04
C LEU A 37 -8.23 -12.00 -2.96
N TYR A 38 -7.59 -12.22 -1.82
CA TYR A 38 -8.22 -12.79 -0.64
C TYR A 38 -9.43 -11.96 -0.20
N PHE A 39 -9.26 -10.65 -0.12
CA PHE A 39 -10.26 -9.75 0.44
C PHE A 39 -11.52 -9.61 -0.43
N TYR A 40 -11.36 -9.59 -1.76
CA TYR A 40 -12.45 -9.32 -2.71
C TYR A 40 -12.97 -10.54 -3.48
N TYR A 41 -12.11 -11.50 -3.80
CA TYR A 41 -12.38 -12.56 -4.78
C TYR A 41 -12.23 -13.99 -4.23
N SER A 42 -12.06 -14.15 -2.91
CA SER A 42 -12.06 -15.48 -2.28
C SER A 42 -13.48 -15.91 -1.86
N GLU A 43 -13.64 -17.19 -1.49
CA GLU A 43 -14.86 -17.68 -0.84
C GLU A 43 -14.95 -17.15 0.61
N GLU A 44 -13.81 -16.75 1.18
CA GLU A 44 -13.65 -16.14 2.50
C GLU A 44 -13.70 -14.60 2.47
N ARG A 45 -14.17 -14.01 1.36
CA ARG A 45 -14.13 -12.56 1.12
C ARG A 45 -14.76 -11.76 2.25
N ARG A 46 -14.22 -10.57 2.52
CA ARG A 46 -14.58 -9.72 3.67
C ARG A 46 -15.28 -8.43 3.28
N CYS A 47 -15.65 -8.28 2.01
CA CYS A 47 -16.26 -7.07 1.49
C CYS A 47 -17.24 -7.36 0.34
N ASP A 48 -18.32 -6.59 0.30
CA ASP A 48 -19.41 -6.76 -0.67
C ASP A 48 -19.16 -6.06 -2.01
N ARG A 49 -18.07 -5.28 -2.12
CA ARG A 49 -17.78 -4.42 -3.28
C ARG A 49 -17.84 -5.14 -4.64
N TYR A 50 -17.45 -6.42 -4.63
CA TYR A 50 -17.40 -7.29 -5.80
C TYR A 50 -18.07 -8.63 -5.48
N LYS A 51 -19.12 -8.63 -4.65
CA LYS A 51 -19.81 -9.86 -4.25
C LYS A 51 -20.36 -10.67 -5.44
N GLU A 52 -20.73 -9.99 -6.51
CA GLU A 52 -21.25 -10.60 -7.74
C GLU A 52 -20.14 -11.21 -8.63
N ALA A 53 -18.87 -10.86 -8.38
CA ALA A 53 -17.75 -11.48 -9.07
C ALA A 53 -17.56 -12.93 -8.59
N GLU A 54 -17.21 -13.80 -9.53
CA GLU A 54 -16.92 -15.21 -9.26
C GLU A 54 -15.78 -15.32 -8.23
N SER A 55 -16.01 -16.08 -7.16
CA SER A 55 -14.94 -16.38 -6.20
C SER A 55 -14.01 -17.45 -6.75
N ASN A 56 -12.75 -17.38 -6.37
CA ASN A 56 -11.76 -18.39 -6.64
C ASN A 56 -11.24 -18.99 -5.31
N PRO A 57 -11.40 -20.30 -5.07
CA PRO A 57 -10.89 -20.95 -3.85
C PRO A 57 -9.37 -20.87 -3.73
N ALA A 58 -8.63 -20.68 -4.83
CA ALA A 58 -7.19 -20.42 -4.78
C ALA A 58 -6.83 -19.08 -4.11
N TYR A 59 -7.79 -18.16 -3.98
CA TYR A 59 -7.63 -16.90 -3.26
C TYR A 59 -8.04 -16.98 -1.79
N ASN A 60 -8.56 -18.13 -1.32
CA ASN A 60 -8.75 -18.34 0.11
C ASN A 60 -7.42 -18.16 0.84
N PHE A 61 -7.47 -17.73 2.10
CA PHE A 61 -6.27 -17.25 2.81
C PHE A 61 -5.14 -18.29 2.81
N GLN A 62 -5.46 -19.55 3.13
CA GLN A 62 -4.45 -20.61 3.25
C GLN A 62 -3.73 -20.93 1.92
N PRO A 63 -4.43 -21.25 0.81
CA PRO A 63 -3.78 -21.46 -0.49
C PRO A 63 -2.95 -20.26 -0.95
N LEU A 64 -3.49 -19.05 -0.84
CA LEU A 64 -2.81 -17.83 -1.26
C LEU A 64 -1.55 -17.57 -0.44
N PHE A 65 -1.66 -17.70 0.89
CA PHE A 65 -0.53 -17.52 1.79
C PHE A 65 0.56 -18.56 1.53
N GLN A 66 0.20 -19.83 1.33
CA GLN A 66 1.16 -20.88 1.02
C GLN A 66 1.88 -20.63 -0.32
N ASP A 67 1.19 -20.13 -1.34
CA ASP A 67 1.83 -19.75 -2.61
C ASP A 67 2.85 -18.62 -2.41
N LEU A 68 2.53 -17.57 -1.63
CA LEU A 68 3.48 -16.52 -1.28
C LEU A 68 4.74 -17.06 -0.59
N ILE A 69 4.55 -17.96 0.39
CA ILE A 69 5.65 -18.60 1.09
C ILE A 69 6.52 -19.44 0.14
N ASN A 70 5.90 -20.21 -0.76
CA ASN A 70 6.61 -21.03 -1.74
C ASN A 70 7.43 -20.16 -2.72
N LYS A 71 6.89 -19.01 -3.15
CA LYS A 71 7.64 -18.06 -3.99
C LYS A 71 8.85 -17.49 -3.25
N ALA A 72 8.67 -17.13 -1.97
CA ALA A 72 9.73 -16.59 -1.12
C ALA A 72 10.85 -17.60 -0.78
N GLN A 73 10.57 -18.90 -0.88
CA GLN A 73 11.61 -19.93 -0.77
C GLN A 73 12.57 -19.95 -1.96
N ASN A 74 12.11 -19.53 -3.14
CA ASN A 74 12.86 -19.62 -4.39
C ASN A 74 13.57 -18.31 -4.77
N GLN A 75 13.02 -17.16 -4.36
CA GLN A 75 13.56 -15.84 -4.69
C GLN A 75 13.12 -14.77 -3.68
N SER A 76 13.75 -13.60 -3.74
CA SER A 76 13.31 -12.42 -2.98
C SER A 76 11.95 -11.95 -3.48
N VAL A 77 10.98 -11.78 -2.57
CA VAL A 77 9.62 -11.35 -2.90
C VAL A 77 9.33 -10.01 -2.24
N PHE A 78 8.76 -9.09 -3.01
CA PHE A 78 8.17 -7.86 -2.54
C PHE A 78 6.67 -7.87 -2.82
N ILE A 79 5.86 -7.49 -1.82
CA ILE A 79 4.43 -7.29 -1.99
C ILE A 79 4.05 -5.85 -1.64
N LYS A 80 3.10 -5.28 -2.38
CA LYS A 80 2.42 -4.05 -1.99
C LYS A 80 0.95 -4.38 -1.78
N ASP A 81 0.46 -4.17 -0.58
CA ASP A 81 -0.93 -4.44 -0.19
C ASP A 81 -1.53 -3.28 0.60
N MET A 82 -2.86 -3.21 0.64
CA MET A 82 -3.54 -2.30 1.55
C MET A 82 -3.65 -2.94 2.93
N GLY A 83 -3.37 -2.20 4.01
CA GLY A 83 -3.44 -2.74 5.38
C GLY A 83 -4.81 -3.35 5.71
N ARG A 84 -5.88 -2.77 5.15
CA ARG A 84 -7.27 -3.24 5.24
C ARG A 84 -7.46 -4.70 4.79
N PHE A 85 -6.62 -5.22 3.90
CA PHE A 85 -6.84 -6.57 3.37
C PHE A 85 -6.46 -7.68 4.35
N ILE A 86 -5.67 -7.37 5.38
CA ILE A 86 -5.04 -8.41 6.21
C ILE A 86 -4.95 -8.09 7.70
N TYR A 87 -5.43 -6.92 8.14
CA TYR A 87 -5.35 -6.46 9.53
C TYR A 87 -5.98 -7.44 10.55
N ASP A 88 -6.96 -8.23 10.14
CA ASP A 88 -7.65 -9.23 10.97
C ASP A 88 -6.90 -10.57 11.10
N ARG A 89 -5.81 -10.75 10.34
CA ARG A 89 -4.98 -11.96 10.31
C ARG A 89 -3.55 -11.71 10.83
N ALA A 90 -3.28 -10.53 11.39
CA ALA A 90 -1.95 -10.08 11.80
C ALA A 90 -1.48 -10.65 13.15
N ASP A 91 -1.57 -11.97 13.33
CA ASP A 91 -1.00 -12.66 14.49
C ASP A 91 0.53 -12.84 14.37
N GLU A 92 1.19 -13.25 15.46
CA GLU A 92 2.65 -13.43 15.47
C GLU A 92 3.13 -14.44 14.42
N ALA A 93 2.34 -15.50 14.16
CA ALA A 93 2.69 -16.51 13.17
C ALA A 93 2.73 -15.88 11.78
N PHE A 94 1.69 -15.16 11.38
CA PHE A 94 1.63 -14.41 10.12
C PHE A 94 2.76 -13.38 10.02
N LEU A 95 2.89 -12.50 11.02
CA LEU A 95 3.88 -11.42 11.02
C LEU A 95 5.32 -11.94 10.91
N SER A 96 5.61 -13.13 11.45
CA SER A 96 6.96 -13.71 11.39
C SER A 96 7.50 -13.93 9.98
N HIS A 97 6.62 -14.04 8.98
CA HIS A 97 6.98 -14.30 7.58
C HIS A 97 7.42 -13.06 6.79
N PHE A 98 7.27 -11.86 7.34
CA PHE A 98 7.49 -10.62 6.61
C PHE A 98 8.57 -9.72 7.24
N ASN A 99 9.21 -8.94 6.38
CA ASN A 99 9.84 -7.68 6.74
C ASN A 99 8.82 -6.57 6.42
N HIS A 100 8.31 -5.90 7.44
CA HIS A 100 7.20 -4.97 7.29
C HIS A 100 7.67 -3.55 7.05
N SER A 101 6.99 -2.87 6.14
CA SER A 101 7.10 -1.43 5.93
C SER A 101 5.72 -0.84 5.64
N PHE A 102 5.57 0.45 5.88
CA PHE A 102 4.28 1.14 5.80
C PHE A 102 4.38 2.39 4.93
N LEU A 103 3.29 2.75 4.25
CA LEU A 103 3.18 3.97 3.46
C LEU A 103 1.86 4.69 3.74
N ILE A 104 1.97 5.92 4.23
CA ILE A 104 0.83 6.78 4.56
C ILE A 104 0.81 8.02 3.68
N ARG A 105 -0.32 8.72 3.72
CA ARG A 105 -0.48 10.03 3.10
C ARG A 105 -1.46 10.85 3.92
N ASP A 106 -1.31 12.17 3.89
CA ASP A 106 -2.27 13.07 4.51
C ASP A 106 -3.69 12.81 3.94
N PRO A 107 -4.70 12.56 4.80
CA PRO A 107 -6.09 12.40 4.36
C PRO A 107 -6.61 13.58 3.55
N ALA A 108 -6.10 14.80 3.78
CA ALA A 108 -6.44 15.98 2.98
C ALA A 108 -6.09 15.82 1.48
N LYS A 109 -5.08 15.00 1.18
CA LYS A 109 -4.61 14.71 -0.19
C LYS A 109 -5.14 13.39 -0.73
N ALA A 110 -5.34 12.39 0.14
CA ALA A 110 -5.79 11.07 -0.26
C ALA A 110 -7.30 11.04 -0.56
N LEU A 111 -8.13 11.61 0.31
CA LEU A 111 -9.60 11.46 0.26
C LEU A 111 -10.23 12.12 -0.98
N PRO A 112 -9.86 13.35 -1.41
CA PRO A 112 -10.41 13.92 -2.64
C PRO A 112 -10.09 13.06 -3.87
N SER A 113 -8.90 12.44 -3.90
CA SER A 113 -8.54 11.52 -4.99
C SER A 113 -9.27 10.19 -4.91
N LEU A 114 -9.62 9.70 -3.71
CA LEU A 114 -10.41 8.48 -3.53
C LEU A 114 -11.83 8.74 -4.00
N PHE A 115 -12.46 9.82 -3.50
CA PHE A 115 -13.82 10.23 -3.84
C PHE A 115 -14.03 10.42 -5.35
N ALA A 116 -13.04 10.99 -6.05
CA ALA A 116 -13.14 11.20 -7.50
C ALA A 116 -13.25 9.89 -8.32
N GLY A 117 -12.68 8.79 -7.83
CA GLY A 117 -12.83 7.47 -8.45
C GLY A 117 -13.90 6.62 -7.79
N TRP A 118 -14.23 6.90 -6.53
CA TRP A 118 -15.09 6.08 -5.69
C TRP A 118 -15.95 6.92 -4.74
N PRO A 119 -16.98 7.63 -5.22
CA PRO A 119 -17.71 8.59 -4.41
C PRO A 119 -18.52 7.96 -3.26
N ASP A 120 -18.83 6.66 -3.34
CA ASP A 120 -19.59 5.88 -2.36
C ASP A 120 -18.68 5.05 -1.42
N PHE A 121 -17.41 5.41 -1.25
CA PHE A 121 -16.52 4.66 -0.34
C PHE A 121 -17.05 4.68 1.11
N SER A 122 -16.87 3.59 1.83
CA SER A 122 -17.11 3.53 3.28
C SER A 122 -15.89 4.02 4.05
N LEU A 123 -16.08 4.44 5.30
CA LEU A 123 -14.95 4.87 6.16
C LEU A 123 -13.85 3.80 6.27
N SER A 124 -14.22 2.51 6.34
CA SER A 124 -13.25 1.40 6.35
C SER A 124 -12.40 1.33 5.08
N GLU A 125 -12.91 1.78 3.93
CA GLU A 125 -12.20 1.74 2.65
C GLU A 125 -11.16 2.82 2.49
N THR A 126 -11.13 3.78 3.41
CA THR A 126 -10.00 4.69 3.57
C THR A 126 -8.76 3.98 4.13
N ALA A 127 -8.95 2.82 4.78
CA ALA A 127 -7.93 1.94 5.37
C ALA A 127 -7.05 2.53 6.48
N TYR A 128 -7.31 3.75 6.98
CA TYR A 128 -6.46 4.37 7.99
C TYR A 128 -6.50 3.66 9.34
N ALA A 129 -7.68 3.26 9.80
CA ALA A 129 -7.85 2.57 11.08
C ALA A 129 -7.22 1.17 11.03
N GLU A 130 -7.46 0.44 9.94
CA GLU A 130 -6.96 -0.91 9.69
C GLU A 130 -5.43 -0.90 9.51
N LEU A 131 -4.88 0.08 8.80
CA LEU A 131 -3.43 0.24 8.68
C LEU A 131 -2.79 0.55 10.03
N TYR A 132 -3.43 1.40 10.86
CA TYR A 132 -2.96 1.68 12.21
C TYR A 132 -2.99 0.44 13.11
N GLN A 133 -4.05 -0.36 13.04
CA GLN A 133 -4.15 -1.63 13.76
C GLN A 133 -3.03 -2.61 13.35
N LEU A 134 -2.81 -2.78 12.05
CA LEU A 134 -1.71 -3.61 11.53
C LEU A 134 -0.34 -3.09 11.97
N PHE A 135 -0.15 -1.77 11.99
CA PHE A 135 1.08 -1.13 12.43
C PHE A 135 1.37 -1.40 13.91
N GLU A 136 0.38 -1.22 14.79
CA GLU A 136 0.56 -1.45 16.22
C GLU A 136 0.80 -2.94 16.53
N ALA A 137 0.09 -3.86 15.87
CA ALA A 137 0.36 -5.30 15.98
C ALA A 137 1.80 -5.64 15.53
N THR A 138 2.22 -5.11 14.38
CA THR A 138 3.59 -5.27 13.87
C THR A 138 4.64 -4.70 14.83
N LYS A 139 4.41 -3.51 15.36
CA LYS A 139 5.32 -2.83 16.29
C LYS A 139 5.45 -3.61 17.61
N ALA A 140 4.34 -4.14 18.13
CA ALA A 140 4.34 -4.99 19.31
C ALA A 140 5.13 -6.28 19.06
N PHE A 141 4.88 -6.96 17.94
CA PHE A 141 5.58 -8.19 17.54
C PHE A 141 7.10 -7.98 17.36
N LEU A 142 7.51 -6.91 16.68
CA LEU A 142 8.91 -6.63 16.41
C LEU A 142 9.68 -6.06 17.62
N GLY A 143 8.97 -5.55 18.63
CA GLY A 143 9.56 -4.80 19.74
C GLY A 143 10.21 -3.47 19.32
N LYS A 144 9.96 -3.01 18.09
CA LYS A 144 10.49 -1.77 17.51
C LYS A 144 9.55 -1.20 16.46
N VAL A 145 9.70 0.10 16.18
CA VAL A 145 8.93 0.78 15.13
C VAL A 145 9.34 0.25 13.75
N PRO A 146 8.42 -0.31 12.94
CA PRO A 146 8.73 -0.70 11.57
C PRO A 146 8.89 0.53 10.67
N PRO A 147 9.68 0.45 9.57
CA PRO A 147 9.83 1.56 8.62
C PRO A 147 8.49 2.07 8.11
N LEU A 148 8.27 3.37 8.21
CA LEU A 148 7.04 4.03 7.76
C LEU A 148 7.39 5.24 6.90
N ILE A 149 6.89 5.27 5.67
CA ILE A 149 7.13 6.33 4.69
C ILE A 149 5.91 7.25 4.67
N ASP A 150 6.18 8.56 4.62
CA ASP A 150 5.17 9.54 4.25
C ASP A 150 5.23 9.82 2.74
N SER A 151 4.07 9.86 2.10
CA SER A 151 3.95 10.05 0.65
C SER A 151 4.46 11.41 0.17
N ASP A 152 4.37 12.47 0.98
CA ASP A 152 4.89 13.78 0.58
C ASP A 152 6.41 13.79 0.58
N ASP A 153 7.02 13.18 1.60
CA ASP A 153 8.47 12.96 1.67
C ASP A 153 8.96 12.20 0.43
N LEU A 154 8.29 11.10 0.07
CA LEU A 154 8.61 10.29 -1.11
C LEU A 154 8.53 11.08 -2.43
N VAL A 155 7.56 11.98 -2.56
CA VAL A 155 7.37 12.77 -3.78
C VAL A 155 8.32 13.97 -3.83
N GLN A 156 8.56 14.65 -2.71
CA GLN A 156 9.37 15.86 -2.66
C GLN A 156 10.88 15.55 -2.62
N LYS A 157 11.26 14.45 -1.96
CA LYS A 157 12.64 14.03 -1.74
C LYS A 157 12.82 12.54 -2.07
N PRO A 158 12.56 12.10 -3.31
CA PRO A 158 12.52 10.67 -3.65
C PRO A 158 13.82 9.93 -3.37
N GLU A 159 14.97 10.52 -3.74
CA GLU A 159 16.28 9.91 -3.52
C GLU A 159 16.56 9.70 -2.03
N ALA A 160 16.39 10.74 -1.22
CA ALA A 160 16.64 10.67 0.21
C ALA A 160 15.65 9.73 0.93
N THR A 161 14.37 9.75 0.54
CA THR A 161 13.33 8.84 1.07
C THR A 161 13.65 7.39 0.77
N VAL A 162 13.91 7.07 -0.50
CA VAL A 162 14.14 5.68 -0.92
C VAL A 162 15.46 5.17 -0.37
N LYS A 163 16.49 6.01 -0.26
CA LYS A 163 17.74 5.63 0.42
C LYS A 163 17.49 5.29 1.89
N ALA A 164 16.77 6.15 2.64
CA ALA A 164 16.42 5.89 4.04
C ALA A 164 15.57 4.62 4.21
N TYR A 165 14.62 4.38 3.29
CA TYR A 165 13.85 3.14 3.24
C TYR A 165 14.75 1.91 3.03
N CYS A 166 15.61 1.96 2.00
CA CYS A 166 16.52 0.86 1.66
C CYS A 166 17.42 0.49 2.84
N ASP A 167 18.00 1.49 3.51
CA ASP A 167 18.81 1.29 4.72
C ASP A 167 17.99 0.65 5.86
N ALA A 168 16.75 1.11 6.06
CA ALA A 168 15.87 0.63 7.13
C ALA A 168 15.37 -0.81 6.93
N VAL A 169 15.16 -1.24 5.68
CA VAL A 169 14.72 -2.61 5.35
C VAL A 169 15.87 -3.56 4.98
N GLY A 170 17.10 -3.05 4.89
CA GLY A 170 18.31 -3.83 4.66
C GLY A 170 18.53 -4.26 3.20
N ILE A 171 18.16 -3.42 2.22
CA ILE A 171 18.38 -3.67 0.79
C ILE A 171 19.27 -2.58 0.18
N PRO A 172 20.02 -2.84 -0.92
CA PRO A 172 20.85 -1.82 -1.54
C PRO A 172 20.00 -0.71 -2.19
N PHE A 173 20.42 0.55 -2.01
CA PHE A 173 19.86 1.68 -2.75
C PHE A 173 20.29 1.65 -4.22
N MET A 174 19.33 1.77 -5.13
CA MET A 174 19.55 1.74 -6.59
C MET A 174 18.97 3.03 -7.21
N PRO A 175 19.78 4.06 -7.47
CA PRO A 175 19.28 5.35 -7.96
C PRO A 175 18.57 5.25 -9.32
N GLN A 176 18.96 4.28 -10.15
CA GLN A 176 18.31 4.01 -11.44
C GLN A 176 16.85 3.59 -11.30
N ALA A 177 16.46 2.95 -10.18
CA ALA A 177 15.10 2.49 -9.94
C ALA A 177 14.11 3.65 -9.70
N LEU A 178 14.60 4.86 -9.45
CA LEU A 178 13.78 6.07 -9.30
C LEU A 178 13.22 6.61 -10.63
N LYS A 179 13.68 6.06 -11.76
CA LYS A 179 13.28 6.45 -13.11
C LYS A 179 12.69 5.25 -13.83
N TRP A 180 11.52 5.44 -14.44
CA TRP A 180 10.87 4.42 -15.26
C TRP A 180 10.31 5.03 -16.54
N GLN A 181 10.04 4.18 -17.52
CA GLN A 181 9.28 4.59 -18.70
C GLN A 181 7.77 4.46 -18.45
N PRO A 182 6.95 5.39 -18.95
CA PRO A 182 5.51 5.26 -18.88
C PRO A 182 5.08 4.04 -19.69
N LYS A 183 4.39 3.10 -19.05
CA LYS A 183 3.91 1.88 -19.70
C LYS A 183 2.62 1.40 -19.05
N VAL A 184 1.67 0.92 -19.86
CA VAL A 184 0.53 0.16 -19.37
C VAL A 184 1.04 -1.20 -18.88
N ARG A 185 0.88 -1.47 -17.59
CA ARG A 185 1.30 -2.72 -16.96
C ARG A 185 0.06 -3.53 -16.61
N SER A 186 -0.22 -4.61 -17.34
CA SER A 186 -1.38 -5.47 -17.10
C SER A 186 -1.38 -6.08 -15.70
N GLU A 187 -0.20 -6.24 -15.11
CA GLU A 187 0.04 -6.84 -13.80
C GLU A 187 -0.53 -6.03 -12.62
N ILE A 188 -0.96 -4.78 -12.85
CA ILE A 188 -1.56 -3.89 -11.85
C ILE A 188 -2.96 -3.42 -12.25
N LEU A 189 -3.54 -3.94 -13.35
CA LEU A 189 -4.86 -3.53 -13.84
C LEU A 189 -6.02 -4.33 -13.23
N GLN A 190 -5.73 -5.24 -12.30
CA GLN A 190 -6.72 -6.16 -11.72
C GLN A 190 -7.80 -5.44 -10.89
N TRP A 191 -7.56 -4.20 -10.44
CA TRP A 191 -8.53 -3.42 -9.66
C TRP A 191 -9.34 -2.45 -10.55
N GLU A 192 -10.67 -2.59 -10.54
CA GLU A 192 -11.59 -1.67 -11.23
C GLU A 192 -11.50 -0.24 -10.64
N GLY A 193 -11.63 0.80 -11.49
CA GLY A 193 -11.77 2.20 -11.05
C GLY A 193 -10.72 3.23 -11.54
N CYS A 194 -10.07 3.01 -12.69
CA CYS A 194 -9.20 4.00 -13.35
C CYS A 194 -8.03 4.53 -12.48
N TRP A 195 -7.62 3.77 -11.46
CA TRP A 195 -6.67 4.19 -10.43
C TRP A 195 -5.24 4.41 -10.95
N HIS A 196 -4.92 3.78 -12.07
CA HIS A 196 -3.56 3.61 -12.61
C HIS A 196 -3.17 4.59 -13.71
N THR A 197 -4.06 5.53 -14.06
CA THR A 197 -3.79 6.57 -15.10
C THR A 197 -2.52 7.38 -14.83
N TYR A 198 -2.11 7.53 -13.57
CA TYR A 198 -0.85 8.21 -13.21
C TYR A 198 0.42 7.45 -13.63
N LEU A 199 0.42 6.11 -13.59
CA LEU A 199 1.59 5.32 -13.99
C LEU A 199 1.78 5.26 -15.49
N GLN A 200 0.68 5.41 -16.23
CA GLN A 200 0.70 5.45 -17.69
C GLN A 200 1.37 6.72 -18.25
N SER A 201 1.61 7.74 -17.41
CA SER A 201 2.22 9.02 -17.84
C SER A 201 3.44 9.48 -17.03
N SER A 202 3.76 8.85 -15.89
CA SER A 202 4.89 9.27 -15.04
C SER A 202 6.22 8.61 -15.43
N GLN A 203 7.33 9.32 -15.17
CA GLN A 203 8.71 8.85 -15.40
C GLN A 203 9.53 8.74 -14.10
N GLY A 204 8.85 8.79 -12.96
CA GLY A 204 9.46 8.90 -11.63
C GLY A 204 8.44 9.38 -10.60
N PHE A 205 8.89 9.55 -9.36
CA PHE A 205 8.12 10.21 -8.31
C PHE A 205 7.96 11.69 -8.66
N LYS A 206 6.72 12.14 -8.87
CA LYS A 206 6.40 13.54 -9.18
C LYS A 206 5.11 13.92 -8.47
N GLU A 207 5.02 15.20 -8.14
CA GLU A 207 3.76 15.76 -7.68
C GLU A 207 2.73 15.63 -8.80
N LYS A 208 1.52 15.17 -8.45
CA LYS A 208 0.42 15.15 -9.41
C LYS A 208 0.04 16.58 -9.73
N GLU A 209 -0.26 16.85 -11.00
CA GLU A 209 -0.94 18.10 -11.36
C GLU A 209 -2.18 18.28 -10.47
N LYS A 210 -2.39 19.51 -10.00
CA LYS A 210 -3.55 19.86 -9.18
C LYS A 210 -4.80 19.62 -10.02
N LYS A 211 -5.45 18.48 -9.81
CA LYS A 211 -6.79 18.23 -10.32
C LYS A 211 -7.77 19.07 -9.54
N ASN A 212 -8.82 19.53 -10.22
CA ASN A 212 -9.99 20.17 -9.59
C ASN A 212 -10.83 19.10 -8.88
N TYR A 213 -10.26 18.49 -7.84
CA TYR A 213 -11.00 17.61 -6.97
C TYR A 213 -11.95 18.40 -6.08
N VAL A 214 -13.05 17.76 -5.70
CA VAL A 214 -13.97 18.28 -4.68
C VAL A 214 -13.18 18.53 -3.40
N ARG A 215 -13.31 19.72 -2.84
CA ARG A 215 -12.64 20.09 -1.59
C ARG A 215 -13.34 19.41 -0.42
N ILE A 216 -12.61 19.12 0.65
CA ILE A 216 -13.17 18.40 1.81
C ILE A 216 -14.28 19.22 2.45
N GLU A 217 -14.07 20.52 2.61
CA GLU A 217 -15.03 21.48 3.18
C GLU A 217 -16.33 21.61 2.36
N ASP A 218 -16.33 21.21 1.10
CA ASP A 218 -17.47 21.36 0.19
C ASP A 218 -18.33 20.08 0.10
N ASN A 219 -17.98 19.00 0.81
CA ASN A 219 -18.69 17.73 0.74
C ASN A 219 -18.74 17.02 2.10
N ASP A 220 -19.94 16.72 2.59
CA ASP A 220 -20.13 16.19 3.94
C ASP A 220 -19.56 14.77 4.13
N HIS A 221 -19.59 13.94 3.09
CA HIS A 221 -18.97 12.62 3.14
C HIS A 221 -17.44 12.73 3.26
N LEU A 222 -16.81 13.65 2.54
CA LEU A 222 -15.38 13.93 2.68
C LEU A 222 -15.03 14.50 4.06
N LYS A 223 -15.85 15.38 4.65
CA LYS A 223 -15.63 15.89 6.02
C LYS A 223 -15.64 14.75 7.02
N GLN A 224 -16.68 13.92 6.99
CA GLN A 224 -16.81 12.77 7.88
C GLN A 224 -15.62 11.81 7.72
N ALA A 225 -15.22 11.52 6.48
CA ALA A 225 -14.07 10.69 6.19
C ALA A 225 -12.77 11.31 6.72
N TYR A 226 -12.58 12.62 6.56
CA TYR A 226 -11.40 13.33 7.05
C TYR A 226 -11.30 13.29 8.58
N GLU A 227 -12.38 13.61 9.27
CA GLU A 227 -12.47 13.53 10.74
C GLU A 227 -12.20 12.11 11.27
N TYR A 228 -12.69 11.09 10.56
CA TYR A 228 -12.40 9.70 10.87
C TYR A 228 -10.92 9.32 10.67
N CYS A 229 -10.32 9.73 9.56
CA CYS A 229 -8.95 9.33 9.20
C CYS A 229 -7.87 10.07 9.99
N LEU A 230 -8.10 11.34 10.31
CA LEU A 230 -7.07 12.26 10.83
C LEU A 230 -6.40 11.74 12.12
N PRO A 231 -7.11 11.22 13.13
CA PRO A 231 -6.46 10.73 14.35
C PRO A 231 -5.52 9.54 14.10
N TYR A 232 -5.88 8.64 13.20
CA TYR A 232 -5.03 7.49 12.84
C TYR A 232 -3.81 7.93 12.03
N TYR A 233 -4.01 8.85 11.08
CA TYR A 233 -2.93 9.46 10.33
C TYR A 233 -1.91 10.12 11.25
N GLN A 234 -2.35 10.96 12.20
CA GLN A 234 -1.47 11.67 13.13
C GLN A 234 -0.60 10.70 13.95
N LYS A 235 -1.21 9.64 14.50
CA LYS A 235 -0.50 8.59 15.24
C LYS A 235 0.56 7.88 14.39
N LEU A 236 0.23 7.55 13.14
CA LEU A 236 1.18 6.93 12.20
C LEU A 236 2.29 7.90 11.79
N TYR A 237 1.94 9.17 11.55
CA TYR A 237 2.85 10.20 11.05
C TYR A 237 3.99 10.53 12.01
N GLU A 238 3.75 10.42 13.32
CA GLU A 238 4.78 10.57 14.35
C GLU A 238 5.91 9.55 14.20
N HIS A 239 5.61 8.36 13.69
CA HIS A 239 6.53 7.23 13.53
C HIS A 239 7.23 7.16 12.18
N ARG A 240 6.96 8.10 11.27
CA ARG A 240 7.58 8.09 9.94
C ARG A 240 9.11 8.21 10.00
N LEU A 241 9.77 7.67 8.98
CA LEU A 241 11.18 7.87 8.74
C LEU A 241 11.48 9.37 8.63
N ARG A 242 12.49 9.83 9.38
CA ARG A 242 12.96 11.21 9.29
C ARG A 242 14.04 11.29 8.24
N ILE A 243 13.78 12.11 7.23
CA ILE A 243 14.68 12.30 6.10
C ILE A 243 15.47 13.58 6.35
N ASN A 244 16.78 13.42 6.43
CA ASN A 244 17.73 14.54 6.48
C ASN A 244 17.91 15.13 5.08
#